data_AF-A0AAE0F019-F1
#
_entry.id   AF-A0AAE0F019-F1
#
_cell.length_a   1.000
_cell.length_b   1.000
_cell.length_c   1.000
_cell.angle_alpha   90.00
_cell.angle_beta   90.00
_cell.angle_gamma   90.00
#
_symmetry.space_group_name_H-M   'P 1'
#
loop_
_entity.id
_entity.type
_entity.pdbx_description
1 polymer ?
#
loop_
_entity_poly.entity_id
_entity_poly.type
_entity_poly.pdbx_seq_one_letter_code
_entity_poly.pdbx_strand_id
1 'polypeptide(L)'
;MVQWKCKRALFTTFIIVFIALLSIPLRRLRARAPKVSRTRYLPISFAIHERYVLPPTSECVGTKNQSLATVIPGRKSTYVYADETAYYADYRRSFYALTMQKGGWDCFRHYEILANGCVPSFLGIDDIPPLTMHTFPKELVQQAMRLPGVPTEESVINALASTAQHTADLFQIDFSVFNKTAYCKLRRQLMQYARERLTTRALGEYVVEQIRSLRPPVPISGRGVLLITEPSVEYQSGLLYIGLVEILGSKLFTYPYRKAIVHADHRNDTKAYGRGFGFQGVLPTTGLYADHAEEEADHAYQTIVEYRLQNGGFDAIIVTNGGNEYCEVDLYQTKFGIGRQTKSLRTKVLAYRTRYPDSVLMFVDGSDLGGCHTTDLPNVDVHFVRETANALSGPFLLQS
;
A
#
# COMPACT_ATOMS: atom_id res chain seq x y z
N MET A 1 23.10 19.30 38.47
CA MET A 1 21.77 19.62 37.89
C MET A 1 21.79 20.93 37.07
N VAL A 2 22.84 21.16 36.24
CA VAL A 2 22.99 22.42 35.46
C VAL A 2 23.36 22.17 33.97
N GLN A 3 23.69 20.94 33.56
CA GLN A 3 24.08 20.65 32.17
C GLN A 3 22.92 20.35 31.20
N TRP A 4 21.67 20.25 31.66
CA TRP A 4 20.54 19.87 30.81
C TRP A 4 19.81 21.03 30.12
N LYS A 5 20.00 22.28 30.57
CA LYS A 5 19.29 23.44 29.99
C LYS A 5 19.97 24.04 28.74
N CYS A 6 21.23 23.69 28.47
CA CYS A 6 21.99 24.29 27.36
C CYS A 6 21.77 23.60 26.01
N LYS A 7 21.36 22.32 25.98
CA LYS A 7 21.12 21.59 24.72
C LYS A 7 19.80 21.96 24.02
N ARG A 8 18.77 22.38 24.76
CA ARG A 8 17.48 22.82 24.17
C ARG A 8 17.61 24.11 23.37
N ALA A 9 18.39 25.09 23.84
CA ALA A 9 18.55 26.36 23.15
C ALA A 9 19.31 26.23 21.82
N LEU A 10 20.37 25.42 21.77
CA LEU A 10 21.15 25.19 20.55
C LEU A 10 20.35 24.45 19.46
N PHE A 11 19.43 23.55 19.84
CA PHE A 11 18.61 22.81 18.88
C PHE A 11 17.53 23.69 18.22
N THR A 12 16.92 24.61 18.97
CA THR A 12 15.92 25.54 18.42
C THR A 12 16.55 26.59 17.52
N THR A 13 17.75 27.07 17.84
CA THR A 13 18.44 28.08 17.02
C THR A 13 19.01 27.50 15.72
N PHE A 14 19.45 26.23 15.70
CA PHE A 14 19.94 25.59 14.47
C PHE A 14 18.85 25.37 13.42
N ILE A 15 17.63 25.00 13.86
CA ILE A 15 16.47 24.83 12.96
C ILE A 15 16.05 26.18 12.34
N ILE A 16 16.08 27.27 13.12
CA ILE A 16 15.68 28.60 12.65
C ILE A 16 16.69 29.17 11.63
N VAL A 17 17.99 28.94 11.83
CA VAL A 17 19.04 29.42 10.89
C VAL A 17 19.07 28.61 9.59
N PHE A 18 18.76 27.31 9.63
CA PHE A 18 18.69 26.48 8.41
C PHE A 18 17.43 26.80 7.57
N ILE A 19 16.32 27.18 8.22
CA ILE A 19 15.09 27.65 7.54
C ILE A 19 15.31 29.03 6.89
N ALA A 20 16.10 29.91 7.51
CA ALA A 20 16.35 31.25 6.98
C ALA A 20 17.19 31.26 5.68
N LEU A 21 18.14 30.33 5.52
CA LEU A 21 19.06 30.28 4.37
C LEU A 21 18.46 29.69 3.07
N LEU A 22 17.22 29.20 3.08
CA LEU A 22 16.50 28.73 1.88
C LEU A 22 15.53 29.78 1.29
N SER A 23 15.55 31.01 1.81
CA SER A 23 14.64 32.09 1.43
C SER A 23 15.09 32.85 0.18
N ILE A 24 15.15 32.18 -0.98
CA ILE A 24 15.18 32.88 -2.27
C ILE A 24 13.72 33.24 -2.62
N PRO A 25 13.38 34.53 -2.81
CA PRO A 25 12.02 34.91 -3.18
C PRO A 25 11.71 34.40 -4.59
N LEU A 26 10.88 33.36 -4.67
CA LEU A 26 10.32 32.88 -5.93
C LEU A 26 9.52 34.02 -6.59
N ARG A 27 10.01 34.50 -7.74
CA ARG A 27 9.32 35.44 -8.62
C ARG A 27 7.87 34.99 -8.83
N ARG A 28 6.91 35.90 -8.63
CA ARG A 28 5.49 35.72 -8.92
C ARG A 28 5.31 35.31 -10.38
N LEU A 29 5.10 34.02 -10.64
CA LEU A 29 4.61 33.53 -11.92
C LEU A 29 3.13 33.93 -12.04
N ARG A 30 2.79 34.54 -13.19
CA ARG A 30 1.43 34.90 -13.59
C ARG A 30 0.47 33.73 -13.35
N ALA A 31 -0.70 34.03 -12.79
CA ALA A 31 -1.78 33.07 -12.61
C ALA A 31 -2.15 32.45 -13.96
N ARG A 32 -1.83 31.17 -14.14
CA ARG A 32 -2.39 30.33 -15.20
C ARG A 32 -3.86 30.11 -14.87
N ALA A 33 -4.74 30.22 -15.86
CA ALA A 33 -6.17 29.93 -15.71
C ALA A 33 -6.36 28.53 -15.07
N PRO A 34 -7.39 28.34 -14.22
CA PRO A 34 -7.60 27.08 -13.52
C PRO A 34 -7.79 25.95 -14.53
N LYS A 35 -7.02 24.88 -14.33
CA LYS A 35 -7.12 23.63 -15.08
C LYS A 35 -8.47 22.99 -14.73
N VAL A 36 -9.52 23.25 -15.51
CA VAL A 36 -10.76 22.45 -15.42
C VAL A 36 -10.49 21.16 -16.17
N SER A 37 -9.65 20.28 -15.59
CA SER A 37 -9.52 18.91 -16.09
C SER A 37 -10.43 18.02 -15.26
N ARG A 38 -11.29 17.29 -15.95
CA ARG A 38 -12.07 16.19 -15.38
C ARG A 38 -11.15 15.25 -14.58
N THR A 39 -11.57 14.87 -13.37
CA THR A 39 -10.87 13.87 -12.54
C THR A 39 -10.64 12.58 -13.32
N ARG A 40 -9.40 12.07 -13.30
CA ARG A 40 -9.05 10.74 -13.84
C ARG A 40 -9.33 9.69 -12.77
N TYR A 41 -10.03 8.63 -13.15
CA TYR A 41 -10.25 7.46 -12.27
C TYR A 41 -9.33 6.34 -12.73
N LEU A 42 -8.51 5.83 -11.82
CA LEU A 42 -7.51 4.81 -12.13
C LEU A 42 -7.60 3.67 -11.11
N PRO A 43 -7.40 2.41 -11.51
CA PRO A 43 -7.35 1.32 -10.56
C PRO A 43 -6.07 1.42 -9.72
N ILE A 44 -6.14 0.93 -8.49
CA ILE A 44 -4.99 0.65 -7.64
C ILE A 44 -5.19 -0.72 -7.00
N SER A 45 -4.11 -1.34 -6.57
CA SER A 45 -4.18 -2.62 -5.88
C SER A 45 -3.18 -2.64 -4.74
N PHE A 46 -3.29 -3.64 -3.88
CA PHE A 46 -2.25 -3.97 -2.93
C PHE A 46 -0.94 -4.37 -3.62
N ALA A 47 0.07 -4.52 -2.79
CA ALA A 47 1.43 -4.86 -3.16
C ALA A 47 2.10 -5.54 -1.96
N ILE A 48 3.34 -6.02 -2.13
CA ILE A 48 4.15 -6.57 -1.05
C ILE A 48 5.57 -6.02 -1.12
N HIS A 49 6.22 -5.82 0.02
CA HIS A 49 7.58 -5.29 0.02
C HIS A 49 8.54 -6.25 -0.70
N GLU A 50 9.42 -5.72 -1.57
CA GLU A 50 10.27 -6.50 -2.48
C GLU A 50 11.13 -7.57 -1.79
N ARG A 51 11.60 -7.29 -0.56
CA ARG A 51 12.33 -8.22 0.31
C ARG A 51 11.63 -9.55 0.58
N TYR A 52 10.30 -9.60 0.51
CA TYR A 52 9.53 -10.82 0.73
C TYR A 52 9.32 -11.63 -0.54
N VAL A 53 9.54 -11.02 -1.71
CA VAL A 53 9.37 -11.69 -3.00
C VAL A 53 10.61 -12.50 -3.30
N LEU A 54 10.47 -13.83 -3.21
CA LEU A 54 11.53 -14.75 -3.57
C LEU A 54 11.98 -14.53 -5.02
N PRO A 55 13.28 -14.65 -5.32
CA PRO A 55 13.74 -14.62 -6.69
C PRO A 55 13.11 -15.79 -7.47
N PRO A 56 12.82 -15.62 -8.78
CA PRO A 56 12.36 -16.71 -9.61
C PRO A 56 13.47 -17.77 -9.71
N THR A 57 13.30 -18.91 -9.03
CA THR A 57 14.28 -20.01 -9.06
C THR A 57 14.05 -20.94 -10.25
N SER A 58 15.14 -21.50 -10.77
CA SER A 58 15.08 -22.62 -11.73
C SER A 58 14.59 -23.90 -11.06
N GLU A 59 14.86 -24.07 -9.77
CA GLU A 59 14.42 -25.21 -8.98
C GLU A 59 12.94 -25.05 -8.57
N CYS A 60 12.09 -25.84 -9.21
CA CYS A 60 10.65 -25.67 -9.13
C CYS A 60 9.98 -26.45 -7.98
N VAL A 61 10.37 -27.70 -7.77
CA VAL A 61 9.68 -28.63 -6.85
C VAL A 61 10.59 -29.17 -5.74
N GLY A 62 11.90 -28.94 -5.80
CA GLY A 62 12.86 -29.53 -4.85
C GLY A 62 12.51 -29.29 -3.36
N THR A 63 11.83 -28.18 -3.06
CA THR A 63 11.41 -27.83 -1.69
C THR A 63 9.91 -28.03 -1.42
N LYS A 64 9.11 -28.46 -2.40
CA LYS A 64 7.64 -28.60 -2.27
C LYS A 64 7.24 -30.02 -1.91
N ASN A 65 6.54 -30.19 -0.80
CA ASN A 65 6.17 -31.48 -0.24
C ASN A 65 4.73 -31.59 0.28
N GLN A 66 3.90 -30.56 0.11
CA GLN A 66 2.47 -30.63 0.45
C GLN A 66 1.58 -29.99 -0.61
N SER A 67 0.42 -30.59 -0.87
CA SER A 67 -0.55 -30.13 -1.87
C SER A 67 -1.06 -28.72 -1.57
N LEU A 68 -1.44 -28.47 -0.32
CA LEU A 68 -2.05 -27.23 0.14
C LEU A 68 -1.36 -26.69 1.39
N ALA A 69 -1.18 -25.37 1.46
CA ALA A 69 -0.75 -24.67 2.66
C ALA A 69 -1.74 -24.85 3.83
N THR A 70 -1.21 -24.75 5.05
CA THR A 70 -1.91 -25.05 6.29
C THR A 70 -3.03 -24.05 6.58
N VAL A 71 -2.79 -22.76 6.33
CA VAL A 71 -3.75 -21.69 6.64
C VAL A 71 -4.91 -21.73 5.66
N ILE A 72 -6.12 -21.90 6.20
CA ILE A 72 -7.37 -21.87 5.47
C ILE A 72 -8.13 -20.56 5.79
N PRO A 73 -8.39 -19.70 4.78
CA PRO A 73 -9.15 -18.46 4.95
C PRO A 73 -10.48 -18.68 5.69
N GLY A 74 -10.71 -17.97 6.80
CA GLY A 74 -11.96 -18.07 7.57
C GLY A 74 -12.02 -19.18 8.63
N ARG A 75 -11.08 -20.13 8.64
CA ARG A 75 -10.99 -21.18 9.67
C ARG A 75 -9.92 -20.85 10.71
N LYS A 76 -10.29 -20.15 11.79
CA LYS A 76 -9.35 -19.62 12.81
C LYS A 76 -8.41 -20.68 13.40
N SER A 77 -8.85 -21.93 13.54
CA SER A 77 -8.02 -23.03 14.04
C SER A 77 -6.78 -23.33 13.20
N THR A 78 -6.76 -22.90 11.94
CA THR A 78 -5.63 -23.12 11.02
C THR A 78 -4.58 -22.01 11.05
N TYR A 79 -4.80 -20.94 11.82
CA TYR A 79 -3.89 -19.80 11.97
C TYR A 79 -2.88 -20.10 13.08
N VAL A 80 -2.07 -21.13 12.86
CA VAL A 80 -1.23 -21.77 13.88
C VAL A 80 0.15 -21.13 14.08
N TYR A 81 0.56 -20.23 13.17
CA TYR A 81 1.93 -19.68 13.18
C TYR A 81 2.09 -18.51 14.15
N ALA A 82 3.16 -18.57 14.94
CA ALA A 82 3.55 -17.51 15.87
C ALA A 82 4.58 -16.55 15.26
N ASP A 83 5.41 -17.03 14.32
CA ASP A 83 6.47 -16.26 13.67
C ASP A 83 6.34 -16.23 12.13
N GLU A 84 6.86 -15.14 11.55
CA GLU A 84 6.77 -14.85 10.11
C GLU A 84 7.54 -15.88 9.27
N THR A 85 8.64 -16.42 9.81
CA THR A 85 9.51 -17.34 9.08
C THR A 85 8.82 -18.68 8.86
N ALA A 86 8.21 -19.25 9.90
CA ALA A 86 7.44 -20.49 9.82
C ALA A 86 6.21 -20.32 8.92
N TYR A 87 5.50 -19.20 9.05
CA TYR A 87 4.36 -18.88 8.19
C TYR A 87 4.72 -18.88 6.70
N TYR A 88 5.82 -18.22 6.33
CA TYR A 88 6.30 -18.19 4.95
C TYR A 88 6.96 -19.48 4.49
N ALA A 89 7.61 -20.23 5.39
CA ALA A 89 8.12 -21.57 5.07
C ALA A 89 7.00 -22.53 4.66
N ASP A 90 5.82 -22.41 5.26
CA ASP A 90 4.66 -23.22 4.89
C ASP A 90 4.19 -22.94 3.45
N TYR A 91 4.11 -21.67 3.04
CA TYR A 91 3.83 -21.36 1.64
C TYR A 91 4.92 -21.91 0.70
N ARG A 92 6.21 -21.77 1.07
CA ARG A 92 7.31 -22.23 0.22
C ARG A 92 7.26 -23.73 -0.08
N ARG A 93 6.92 -24.54 0.94
CA ARG A 93 6.82 -26.01 0.81
C ARG A 93 5.49 -26.49 0.21
N SER A 94 4.51 -25.61 0.00
CA SER A 94 3.21 -25.94 -0.57
C SER A 94 3.16 -25.79 -2.09
N PHE A 95 2.45 -26.67 -2.80
CA PHE A 95 2.14 -26.45 -4.21
C PHE A 95 1.13 -25.32 -4.38
N TYR A 96 0.02 -25.39 -3.63
CA TYR A 96 -1.05 -24.41 -3.65
C TYR A 96 -1.34 -23.84 -2.26
N ALA A 97 -2.00 -22.69 -2.23
CA ALA A 97 -2.55 -22.11 -1.01
C ALA A 97 -3.93 -21.56 -1.29
N LEU A 98 -4.88 -21.87 -0.41
CA LEU A 98 -6.26 -21.43 -0.57
C LEU A 98 -6.37 -19.93 -0.29
N THR A 99 -7.05 -19.22 -1.19
CA THR A 99 -7.41 -17.81 -0.99
C THR A 99 -8.79 -17.52 -1.60
N MET A 100 -9.38 -16.41 -1.19
CA MET A 100 -10.75 -16.01 -1.56
C MET A 100 -11.00 -14.55 -1.18
N GLN A 101 -12.11 -14.00 -1.65
CA GLN A 101 -12.65 -12.74 -1.13
C GLN A 101 -12.82 -12.78 0.40
N LYS A 102 -12.46 -11.69 1.08
CA LYS A 102 -12.74 -11.47 2.52
C LYS A 102 -13.55 -10.19 2.73
N GLY A 103 -12.96 -9.15 3.32
CA GLY A 103 -13.59 -7.83 3.39
C GLY A 103 -13.75 -7.21 2.00
N GLY A 104 -12.77 -7.47 1.12
CA GLY A 104 -12.81 -7.19 -0.31
C GLY A 104 -12.16 -8.31 -1.12
N TRP A 105 -12.10 -8.13 -2.43
CA TRP A 105 -11.39 -9.03 -3.33
C TRP A 105 -9.88 -8.92 -3.17
N ASP A 106 -9.35 -7.72 -2.96
CA ASP A 106 -7.92 -7.45 -2.89
C ASP A 106 -7.39 -7.67 -1.47
N CYS A 107 -6.92 -8.90 -1.19
CA CYS A 107 -6.40 -9.29 0.11
C CYS A 107 -4.88 -9.44 0.10
N PHE A 108 -4.21 -8.98 1.16
CA PHE A 108 -2.75 -9.06 1.27
C PHE A 108 -2.20 -10.50 1.15
N ARG A 109 -2.97 -11.50 1.61
CA ARG A 109 -2.64 -12.93 1.48
C ARG A 109 -2.32 -13.35 0.04
N HIS A 110 -3.01 -12.80 -0.95
CA HIS A 110 -2.79 -13.16 -2.36
C HIS A 110 -1.33 -12.92 -2.77
N TYR A 111 -0.77 -11.82 -2.28
CA TYR A 111 0.59 -11.38 -2.53
C TYR A 111 1.58 -12.21 -1.71
N GLU A 112 1.26 -12.54 -0.47
CA GLU A 112 2.10 -13.40 0.39
C GLU A 112 2.28 -14.81 -0.20
N ILE A 113 1.21 -15.37 -0.78
CA ILE A 113 1.25 -16.66 -1.48
C ILE A 113 2.21 -16.60 -2.67
N LEU A 114 2.04 -15.61 -3.55
CA LEU A 114 2.87 -15.46 -4.75
C LEU A 114 4.33 -15.14 -4.42
N ALA A 115 4.57 -14.28 -3.43
CA ALA A 115 5.90 -13.86 -2.99
C ALA A 115 6.73 -15.04 -2.47
N ASN A 116 6.07 -16.05 -1.89
CA ASN A 116 6.73 -17.27 -1.40
C ASN A 116 6.78 -18.40 -2.45
N GLY A 117 6.46 -18.11 -3.71
CA GLY A 117 6.48 -19.09 -4.80
C GLY A 117 5.47 -20.21 -4.60
N CYS A 118 4.37 -19.95 -3.90
CA CYS A 118 3.19 -20.81 -3.84
C CYS A 118 2.17 -20.32 -4.88
N VAL A 119 1.35 -21.22 -5.40
CA VAL A 119 0.31 -20.87 -6.38
C VAL A 119 -1.03 -20.67 -5.65
N PRO A 120 -1.78 -19.59 -5.90
CA PRO A 120 -3.12 -19.44 -5.33
C PRO A 120 -4.08 -20.49 -5.89
N SER A 121 -4.82 -21.17 -5.01
CA SER A 121 -6.10 -21.79 -5.32
C SER A 121 -7.17 -20.78 -4.92
N PHE A 122 -7.66 -20.00 -5.88
CA PHE A 122 -8.44 -18.78 -5.62
C PHE A 122 -9.92 -19.04 -5.86
N LEU A 123 -10.72 -19.05 -4.79
CA LEU A 123 -12.17 -19.21 -4.92
C LEU A 123 -12.83 -17.89 -5.35
N GLY A 124 -13.66 -17.94 -6.38
CA GLY A 124 -14.36 -16.82 -7.00
C GLY A 124 -13.49 -15.98 -7.92
N ILE A 125 -12.36 -16.50 -8.44
CA ILE A 125 -11.44 -15.71 -9.26
C ILE A 125 -12.11 -15.20 -10.56
N ASP A 126 -13.05 -15.97 -11.10
CA ASP A 126 -13.82 -15.61 -12.29
C ASP A 126 -14.88 -14.52 -11.99
N ASP A 127 -15.22 -14.29 -10.72
CA ASP A 127 -16.20 -13.30 -10.26
C ASP A 127 -15.58 -11.94 -9.91
N ILE A 128 -14.24 -11.82 -9.98
CA ILE A 128 -13.54 -10.57 -9.66
C ILE A 128 -13.86 -9.51 -10.72
N PRO A 129 -14.37 -8.32 -10.35
CA PRO A 129 -14.62 -7.25 -11.32
C PRO A 129 -13.35 -6.88 -12.10
N PRO A 130 -13.43 -6.53 -13.40
CA PRO A 130 -12.25 -6.37 -14.25
C PRO A 130 -11.19 -5.39 -13.72
N LEU A 131 -11.62 -4.28 -13.12
CA LEU A 131 -10.74 -3.23 -12.59
C LEU A 131 -10.33 -3.45 -11.13
N THR A 132 -10.91 -4.44 -10.47
CA THR A 132 -10.53 -4.85 -9.11
C THR A 132 -9.34 -5.80 -9.20
N MET A 133 -8.35 -5.63 -8.32
CA MET A 133 -7.08 -6.36 -8.38
C MET A 133 -6.44 -6.26 -9.79
N HIS A 134 -6.46 -5.07 -10.37
CA HIS A 134 -6.04 -4.82 -11.76
C HIS A 134 -4.61 -5.32 -12.04
N THR A 135 -3.69 -5.17 -11.10
CA THR A 135 -2.30 -5.63 -11.28
C THR A 135 -2.12 -7.11 -10.98
N PHE A 136 -3.09 -7.80 -10.37
CA PHE A 136 -2.93 -9.20 -10.00
C PHE A 136 -3.02 -10.11 -11.24
N PRO A 137 -2.14 -11.13 -11.39
CA PRO A 137 -2.06 -11.96 -12.60
C PRO A 137 -3.16 -13.05 -12.63
N LYS A 138 -4.43 -12.62 -12.74
CA LYS A 138 -5.62 -13.47 -12.68
C LYS A 138 -5.57 -14.62 -13.69
N GLU A 139 -5.17 -14.34 -14.92
CA GLU A 139 -5.11 -15.32 -16.01
C GLU A 139 -4.06 -16.41 -15.76
N LEU A 140 -2.90 -16.05 -15.20
CA LEU A 140 -1.85 -17.02 -14.88
C LEU A 140 -2.26 -17.92 -13.70
N VAL A 141 -2.96 -17.35 -12.72
CA VAL A 141 -3.50 -18.12 -11.59
C VAL A 141 -4.57 -19.09 -12.06
N GLN A 142 -5.52 -18.65 -12.90
CA GLN A 142 -6.55 -19.51 -13.50
C GLN A 142 -5.93 -20.66 -14.31
N GLN A 143 -4.90 -20.39 -15.13
CA GLN A 143 -4.19 -21.43 -15.87
C GLN A 143 -3.56 -22.47 -14.94
N ALA A 144 -2.99 -22.04 -13.81
CA ALA A 144 -2.37 -22.94 -12.84
C ALA A 144 -3.41 -23.76 -12.05
N MET A 145 -4.59 -23.20 -11.79
CA MET A 145 -5.71 -23.91 -11.15
C MET A 145 -6.35 -24.96 -12.07
N ARG A 146 -6.28 -24.77 -13.39
CA ARG A 146 -6.86 -25.68 -14.40
C ARG A 146 -5.91 -26.79 -14.85
N LEU A 147 -4.73 -26.93 -14.24
CA LEU A 147 -3.80 -28.01 -14.58
C LEU A 147 -4.42 -29.38 -14.24
N PRO A 148 -4.15 -30.43 -15.05
CA PRO A 148 -4.56 -31.78 -14.71
C PRO A 148 -4.09 -32.19 -13.32
N GLY A 149 -4.94 -32.91 -12.57
CA GLY A 149 -4.65 -33.38 -11.21
C GLY A 149 -4.81 -32.34 -10.10
N VAL A 150 -5.09 -31.07 -10.44
CA VAL A 150 -5.45 -30.04 -9.46
C VAL A 150 -6.95 -30.14 -9.16
N PRO A 151 -7.39 -30.17 -7.88
CA PRO A 151 -8.79 -30.12 -7.52
C PRO A 151 -9.51 -28.92 -8.14
N THR A 152 -10.72 -29.15 -8.66
CA THR A 152 -11.56 -28.06 -9.18
C THR A 152 -12.06 -27.18 -8.04
N GLU A 153 -12.35 -25.93 -8.35
CA GLU A 153 -12.94 -25.01 -7.37
C GLU A 153 -14.22 -25.56 -6.72
N GLU A 154 -15.12 -26.14 -7.53
CA GLU A 154 -16.34 -26.79 -7.03
C GLU A 154 -16.04 -27.89 -6.01
N SER A 155 -15.06 -28.75 -6.30
CA SER A 155 -14.63 -29.80 -5.37
C SER A 155 -14.12 -29.22 -4.05
N VAL A 156 -13.34 -28.13 -4.12
CA VAL A 156 -12.79 -27.46 -2.93
C VAL A 156 -13.91 -26.80 -2.12
N ILE A 157 -14.87 -26.14 -2.77
CA ILE A 157 -16.03 -25.53 -2.11
C ILE A 157 -16.88 -26.59 -1.39
N ASN A 158 -17.17 -27.70 -2.07
CA ASN A 158 -17.92 -28.81 -1.49
C ASN A 158 -17.19 -29.41 -0.27
N ALA A 159 -15.86 -29.59 -0.36
CA ALA A 159 -15.05 -30.06 0.76
C ALA A 159 -15.04 -29.05 1.92
N LEU A 160 -14.99 -27.74 1.65
CA LEU A 160 -15.04 -26.69 2.67
C LEU A 160 -16.39 -26.61 3.39
N ALA A 161 -17.49 -26.94 2.69
CA ALA A 161 -18.83 -27.00 3.28
C ALA A 161 -19.01 -28.23 4.19
N SER A 162 -18.25 -29.30 3.95
CA SER A 162 -18.19 -30.44 4.86
C SER A 162 -17.41 -30.08 6.14
N THR A 163 -17.66 -30.80 7.25
CA THR A 163 -16.92 -30.65 8.52
C THR A 163 -15.47 -31.12 8.43
N ALA A 164 -14.91 -31.31 7.23
CA ALA A 164 -13.52 -31.67 6.97
C ALA A 164 -12.59 -30.88 7.90
N GLN A 165 -11.88 -31.60 8.76
CA GLN A 165 -11.08 -31.01 9.84
C GLN A 165 -9.61 -30.85 9.42
N HIS A 166 -9.18 -31.55 8.36
CA HIS A 166 -7.80 -31.60 7.89
C HIS A 166 -7.65 -31.03 6.47
N THR A 167 -6.48 -30.45 6.18
CA THR A 167 -6.15 -29.83 4.88
C THR A 167 -6.09 -30.84 3.74
N ALA A 168 -5.64 -32.06 4.01
CA ALA A 168 -5.57 -33.15 3.02
C ALA A 168 -6.95 -33.55 2.50
N ASP A 169 -7.99 -33.45 3.34
CA ASP A 169 -9.38 -33.75 2.96
C ASP A 169 -9.99 -32.65 2.08
N LEU A 170 -9.40 -31.46 2.10
CA LEU A 170 -9.90 -30.28 1.39
C LEU A 170 -9.30 -30.13 -0.01
N PHE A 171 -8.03 -30.49 -0.16
CA PHE A 171 -7.29 -30.27 -1.39
C PHE A 171 -6.11 -31.24 -1.47
N GLN A 172 -6.20 -32.19 -2.40
CA GLN A 172 -5.12 -33.12 -2.68
C GLN A 172 -4.85 -33.18 -4.18
N ILE A 173 -3.59 -32.99 -4.56
CA ILE A 173 -3.17 -33.11 -5.96
C ILE A 173 -3.12 -34.59 -6.33
N ASP A 174 -3.75 -34.94 -7.44
CA ASP A 174 -3.54 -36.22 -8.09
C ASP A 174 -2.24 -36.19 -8.90
N PHE A 175 -1.16 -36.60 -8.24
CA PHE A 175 0.18 -36.64 -8.84
C PHE A 175 0.31 -37.66 -9.98
N SER A 176 -0.65 -38.57 -10.19
CA SER A 176 -0.60 -39.52 -11.30
C SER A 176 -0.83 -38.83 -12.66
N VAL A 177 -1.58 -37.74 -12.67
CA VAL A 177 -1.89 -36.94 -13.87
C VAL A 177 -1.34 -35.51 -13.79
N PHE A 178 -0.82 -35.10 -12.64
CA PHE A 178 -0.33 -33.73 -12.43
C PHE A 178 0.80 -33.33 -13.37
N ASN A 179 0.55 -32.30 -14.19
CA ASN A 179 1.56 -31.79 -15.12
C ASN A 179 2.57 -30.89 -14.39
N LYS A 180 3.55 -31.53 -13.75
CA LYS A 180 4.63 -30.88 -12.99
C LYS A 180 5.40 -29.86 -13.83
N THR A 181 5.68 -30.16 -15.11
CA THR A 181 6.40 -29.24 -16.02
C THR A 181 5.60 -27.96 -16.27
N ALA A 182 4.31 -28.08 -16.55
CA ALA A 182 3.43 -26.93 -16.76
C ALA A 182 3.27 -26.10 -15.47
N TYR A 183 3.09 -26.77 -14.32
CA TYR A 183 3.08 -26.11 -13.01
C TYR A 183 4.35 -25.28 -12.80
N CYS A 184 5.52 -25.86 -13.08
CA CYS A 184 6.80 -25.18 -12.93
C CYS A 184 6.94 -23.94 -13.80
N LYS A 185 6.48 -24.03 -15.04
CA LYS A 185 6.46 -22.89 -15.96
C LYS A 185 5.57 -21.77 -15.42
N LEU A 186 4.33 -22.09 -15.04
CA LEU A 186 3.35 -21.11 -14.54
C LEU A 186 3.79 -20.49 -13.22
N ARG A 187 4.26 -21.30 -12.26
CA ARG A 187 4.83 -20.82 -10.99
C ARG A 187 5.96 -19.83 -11.22
N ARG A 188 6.91 -20.14 -12.12
CA ARG A 188 8.02 -19.24 -12.43
C ARG A 188 7.53 -17.92 -13.04
N GLN A 189 6.56 -17.98 -13.95
CA GLN A 189 5.94 -16.78 -14.53
C GLN A 189 5.24 -15.93 -13.45
N LEU A 190 4.49 -16.56 -12.55
CA LEU A 190 3.84 -15.90 -11.42
C LEU A 190 4.84 -15.22 -10.48
N MET A 191 5.94 -15.92 -10.13
CA MET A 191 7.00 -15.35 -9.28
C MET A 191 7.70 -14.16 -9.95
N GLN A 192 8.02 -14.30 -11.25
CA GLN A 192 8.62 -13.21 -12.02
C GLN A 192 7.67 -12.01 -12.08
N TYR A 193 6.39 -12.24 -12.38
CA TYR A 193 5.37 -11.20 -12.40
C TYR A 193 5.24 -10.51 -11.04
N ALA A 194 5.19 -11.27 -9.94
CA ALA A 194 5.11 -10.71 -8.59
C ALA A 194 6.28 -9.77 -8.29
N ARG A 195 7.50 -10.15 -8.68
CA ARG A 195 8.71 -9.35 -8.48
C ARG A 195 8.71 -8.06 -9.31
N GLU A 196 8.18 -8.11 -10.52
CA GLU A 196 8.19 -6.99 -11.46
C GLU A 196 7.02 -6.01 -11.25
N ARG A 197 5.86 -6.50 -10.78
CA ARG A 197 4.59 -5.76 -10.85
C ARG A 197 3.84 -5.64 -9.53
N LEU A 198 4.09 -6.52 -8.56
CA LEU A 198 3.32 -6.60 -7.32
C LEU A 198 4.09 -6.07 -6.10
N THR A 199 5.19 -5.34 -6.32
CA THR A 199 6.01 -4.81 -5.23
C THR A 199 5.52 -3.43 -4.77
N THR A 200 5.79 -3.09 -3.51
CA THR A 200 5.53 -1.72 -2.99
C THR A 200 6.26 -0.68 -3.84
N ARG A 201 7.49 -0.98 -4.28
CA ARG A 201 8.23 -0.14 -5.23
C ARG A 201 7.45 0.11 -6.52
N ALA A 202 6.96 -0.95 -7.17
CA ALA A 202 6.17 -0.83 -8.40
C ALA A 202 4.88 -0.01 -8.19
N LEU A 203 4.22 -0.19 -7.03
CA LEU A 203 3.06 0.62 -6.63
C LEU A 203 3.43 2.11 -6.47
N GLY A 204 4.54 2.41 -5.80
CA GLY A 204 5.06 3.77 -5.65
C GLY A 204 5.40 4.42 -6.99
N GLU A 205 6.08 3.69 -7.88
CA GLU A 205 6.41 4.13 -9.24
C GLU A 205 5.17 4.47 -10.05
N TYR A 206 4.15 3.61 -10.01
CA TYR A 206 2.88 3.83 -10.68
C TYR A 206 2.23 5.17 -10.27
N VAL A 207 2.19 5.47 -8.97
CA VAL A 207 1.61 6.72 -8.46
C VAL A 207 2.49 7.93 -8.80
N VAL A 208 3.81 7.82 -8.64
CA VAL A 208 4.75 8.90 -8.97
C VAL A 208 4.72 9.24 -10.47
N GLU A 209 4.53 8.24 -11.33
CA GLU A 209 4.40 8.47 -12.77
C GLU A 209 3.12 9.26 -13.10
N GLN A 210 2.02 9.02 -12.37
CA GLN A 210 0.83 9.87 -12.53
C GLN A 210 1.11 11.32 -12.14
N ILE A 211 1.90 11.57 -11.08
CA ILE A 211 2.32 12.93 -10.70
C ILE A 211 3.10 13.58 -11.84
N ARG A 212 4.08 12.86 -12.42
CA ARG A 212 4.91 13.35 -13.53
C ARG A 212 4.08 13.64 -14.78
N SER A 213 3.17 12.75 -15.15
CA SER A 213 2.34 12.90 -16.37
C SER A 213 1.41 14.12 -16.32
N LEU A 214 1.01 14.55 -15.12
CA LEU A 214 0.08 15.66 -14.94
C LEU A 214 0.77 17.02 -14.78
N ARG A 215 2.08 17.00 -14.50
CA ARG A 215 2.87 18.21 -14.28
C ARG A 215 3.73 18.52 -15.49
N PRO A 216 3.89 19.80 -15.84
CA PRO A 216 4.88 20.18 -16.83
C PRO A 216 6.28 19.73 -16.35
N PRO A 217 7.18 19.31 -17.25
CA PRO A 217 8.57 19.03 -16.91
C PRO A 217 9.23 20.33 -16.46
N VAL A 218 9.26 20.55 -15.15
CA VAL A 218 9.97 21.67 -14.53
C VAL A 218 11.20 21.07 -13.86
N PRO A 219 12.40 21.67 -14.02
CA PRO A 219 13.60 21.26 -13.29
C PRO A 219 13.24 21.14 -11.81
N ILE A 220 13.52 19.96 -11.25
CA ILE A 220 13.05 19.53 -9.94
C ILE A 220 13.44 20.60 -8.90
N SER A 221 12.51 21.50 -8.60
CA SER A 221 12.61 22.34 -7.40
C SER A 221 12.60 21.40 -6.20
N GLY A 222 13.20 21.78 -5.07
CA GLY A 222 13.28 20.97 -3.84
C GLY A 222 11.93 20.61 -3.18
N ARG A 223 10.82 20.68 -3.91
CA ARG A 223 9.48 20.26 -3.53
C ARG A 223 9.40 18.73 -3.37
N GLY A 224 8.50 18.31 -2.49
CA GLY A 224 8.28 16.90 -2.14
C GLY A 224 6.85 16.46 -2.45
N VAL A 225 6.47 15.29 -1.97
CA VAL A 225 5.09 14.79 -1.99
C VAL A 225 4.58 14.77 -0.56
N LEU A 226 3.39 15.30 -0.32
CA LEU A 226 2.69 15.17 0.95
C LEU A 226 1.68 14.02 0.86
N LEU A 227 1.78 13.05 1.76
CA LEU A 227 0.80 11.98 1.93
C LEU A 227 0.01 12.21 3.22
N ILE A 228 -1.27 12.52 3.08
CA ILE A 228 -2.22 12.67 4.18
C ILE A 228 -2.85 11.30 4.42
N THR A 229 -2.53 10.67 5.54
CA THR A 229 -2.90 9.28 5.79
C THR A 229 -3.01 8.93 7.28
N GLU A 230 -3.71 7.83 7.56
CA GLU A 230 -3.89 7.27 8.90
C GLU A 230 -2.55 6.65 9.37
N PRO A 231 -2.00 7.07 10.51
CA PRO A 231 -0.73 6.57 11.02
C PRO A 231 -0.81 5.12 11.51
N SER A 232 -2.00 4.60 11.83
CA SER A 232 -2.20 3.22 12.28
C SER A 232 -2.22 2.21 11.12
N VAL A 233 -2.56 0.95 11.40
CA VAL A 233 -2.47 -0.17 10.45
C VAL A 233 -3.65 -0.17 9.50
N GLU A 234 -3.45 0.40 8.31
CA GLU A 234 -4.26 0.16 7.12
C GLU A 234 -3.35 -0.24 5.95
N TYR A 235 -3.73 -1.29 5.20
CA TYR A 235 -2.87 -1.94 4.21
C TYR A 235 -2.69 -1.11 2.94
N GLN A 236 -3.75 -0.53 2.35
CA GLN A 236 -3.62 0.21 1.08
C GLN A 236 -2.66 1.39 1.22
N SER A 237 -2.94 2.24 2.21
CA SER A 237 -2.13 3.41 2.53
C SER A 237 -0.74 3.02 3.02
N GLY A 238 -0.61 1.93 3.77
CA GLY A 238 0.68 1.48 4.28
C GLY A 238 1.60 0.94 3.20
N LEU A 239 1.08 0.12 2.30
CA LEU A 239 1.83 -0.41 1.16
C LEU A 239 2.21 0.70 0.18
N LEU A 240 1.31 1.66 -0.04
CA LEU A 240 1.63 2.87 -0.79
C LEU A 240 2.70 3.72 -0.08
N TYR A 241 2.60 3.93 1.23
CA TYR A 241 3.59 4.66 2.03
C TYR A 241 4.98 4.04 1.86
N ILE A 242 5.10 2.71 2.00
CA ILE A 242 6.35 1.98 1.80
C ILE A 242 6.91 2.26 0.40
N GLY A 243 6.10 2.08 -0.64
CA GLY A 243 6.49 2.33 -2.03
C GLY A 243 6.96 3.76 -2.29
N LEU A 244 6.24 4.73 -1.74
CA LEU A 244 6.61 6.14 -1.87
C LEU A 244 7.90 6.47 -1.12
N VAL A 245 8.17 5.87 0.05
CA VAL A 245 9.47 6.03 0.75
C VAL A 245 10.60 5.44 -0.10
N GLU A 246 10.41 4.25 -0.68
CA GLU A 246 11.41 3.57 -1.53
C GLU A 246 11.79 4.38 -2.79
N ILE A 247 10.89 5.24 -3.28
CA ILE A 247 11.08 6.05 -4.48
C ILE A 247 11.51 7.49 -4.18
N LEU A 248 10.90 8.11 -3.16
CA LEU A 248 11.07 9.54 -2.88
C LEU A 248 12.03 9.81 -1.72
N GLY A 249 12.26 8.83 -0.84
CA GLY A 249 13.11 8.98 0.33
C GLY A 249 12.73 10.21 1.16
N SER A 250 13.70 11.11 1.38
CA SER A 250 13.51 12.35 2.14
C SER A 250 12.59 13.39 1.48
N LYS A 251 12.10 13.14 0.26
CA LYS A 251 11.12 13.98 -0.42
C LYS A 251 9.67 13.56 -0.14
N LEU A 252 9.44 12.44 0.55
CA LEU A 252 8.11 12.10 1.05
C LEU A 252 7.87 12.76 2.41
N PHE A 253 6.73 13.43 2.52
CA PHE A 253 6.22 14.02 3.75
C PHE A 253 4.90 13.36 4.12
N THR A 254 4.60 13.20 5.40
CA THR A 254 3.28 12.74 5.84
C THR A 254 2.56 13.74 6.72
N TYR A 255 1.23 13.63 6.74
CA TYR A 255 0.37 14.29 7.70
C TYR A 255 -0.62 13.26 8.27
N PRO A 256 -0.83 13.20 9.58
CA PRO A 256 -0.21 14.08 10.59
C PRO A 256 1.14 13.62 11.09
N TYR A 257 1.39 12.32 11.08
CA TYR A 257 2.61 11.70 11.59
C TYR A 257 3.12 10.67 10.58
N ARG A 258 4.27 10.07 10.85
CA ARG A 258 4.72 8.91 10.07
C ARG A 258 3.83 7.69 10.34
N LYS A 259 3.88 6.72 9.44
CA LYS A 259 3.21 5.43 9.64
C LYS A 259 4.13 4.51 10.47
N ALA A 260 4.23 4.79 11.77
CA ALA A 260 5.25 4.24 12.67
C ALA A 260 5.45 2.72 12.55
N ILE A 261 4.35 1.96 12.47
CA ILE A 261 4.35 0.49 12.40
C ILE A 261 5.19 -0.11 11.27
N VAL A 262 5.38 0.60 10.14
CA VAL A 262 6.19 0.06 9.04
C VAL A 262 7.70 0.25 9.25
N HIS A 263 8.13 0.97 10.29
CA HIS A 263 9.54 1.23 10.59
C HIS A 263 10.13 0.25 11.61
N ALA A 264 11.43 -0.01 11.50
CA ALA A 264 12.15 -1.04 12.26
C ALA A 264 12.06 -0.87 13.78
N ASP A 265 11.96 0.36 14.28
CA ASP A 265 11.77 0.73 15.68
C ASP A 265 10.41 0.27 16.25
N HIS A 266 9.44 -0.03 15.38
CA HIS A 266 8.14 -0.59 15.77
C HIS A 266 8.00 -2.08 15.40
N ARG A 267 9.07 -2.77 15.02
CA ARG A 267 9.02 -4.17 14.56
C ARG A 267 8.36 -5.14 15.55
N ASN A 268 8.43 -4.85 16.85
CA ASN A 268 7.92 -5.73 17.90
C ASN A 268 6.53 -5.32 18.45
N ASP A 269 5.88 -4.30 17.88
CA ASP A 269 4.51 -3.95 18.28
C ASP A 269 3.53 -5.08 17.90
N THR A 270 2.59 -5.42 18.78
CA THR A 270 1.67 -6.56 18.58
C THR A 270 0.31 -6.13 18.03
N LYS A 271 0.13 -4.85 17.69
CA LYS A 271 -1.18 -4.28 17.32
C LYS A 271 -1.61 -4.55 15.87
N ALA A 272 -0.72 -5.01 15.01
CA ALA A 272 -1.05 -5.26 13.61
C ALA A 272 -1.86 -6.56 13.42
N TYR A 273 -2.92 -6.48 12.61
CA TYR A 273 -3.64 -7.68 12.15
C TYR A 273 -2.68 -8.65 11.47
N GLY A 274 -2.85 -9.96 11.68
CA GLY A 274 -1.95 -10.96 11.12
C GLY A 274 -0.53 -10.91 11.68
N ARG A 275 -0.35 -10.34 12.89
CA ARG A 275 0.96 -10.17 13.56
C ARG A 275 1.95 -9.28 12.79
N GLY A 276 1.47 -8.49 11.83
CA GLY A 276 2.29 -7.58 11.03
C GLY A 276 3.20 -8.27 10.01
N PHE A 277 3.01 -9.57 9.74
CA PHE A 277 3.81 -10.29 8.74
C PHE A 277 3.73 -9.60 7.38
N GLY A 278 4.86 -9.52 6.68
CA GLY A 278 4.96 -8.93 5.35
C GLY A 278 4.92 -7.41 5.29
N PHE A 279 4.67 -6.74 6.43
CA PHE A 279 4.27 -5.33 6.48
C PHE A 279 5.02 -4.51 7.52
N GLN A 280 5.16 -5.05 8.74
CA GLN A 280 5.68 -4.34 9.90
C GLN A 280 7.22 -4.31 9.90
N GLY A 281 7.79 -3.17 10.31
CA GLY A 281 9.24 -3.03 10.43
C GLY A 281 10.02 -3.26 9.12
N VAL A 282 9.40 -2.92 7.99
CA VAL A 282 9.98 -3.10 6.66
C VAL A 282 10.97 -2.01 6.27
N LEU A 283 10.71 -0.78 6.72
CA LEU A 283 11.54 0.39 6.49
C LEU A 283 12.55 0.59 7.63
N PRO A 284 13.72 1.20 7.35
CA PRO A 284 14.63 1.63 8.40
C PRO A 284 14.01 2.75 9.25
N THR A 285 14.46 2.85 10.49
CA THR A 285 14.20 4.03 11.33
C THR A 285 14.97 5.22 10.76
N THR A 286 14.30 6.36 10.61
CA THR A 286 14.91 7.58 10.06
C THR A 286 15.66 8.34 11.16
N GLY A 287 16.69 9.10 10.79
CA GLY A 287 17.58 9.77 11.77
C GLY A 287 16.85 10.61 12.82
N LEU A 288 15.85 11.40 12.41
CA LEU A 288 15.03 12.21 13.34
C LEU A 288 14.38 11.36 14.45
N TYR A 289 13.91 10.15 14.11
CA TYR A 289 13.25 9.25 15.06
C TYR A 289 14.24 8.32 15.77
N ALA A 290 15.48 8.19 15.27
CA ALA A 290 16.54 7.48 15.97
C ALA A 290 17.15 8.33 17.11
N ASP A 291 17.19 9.65 16.92
CA ASP A 291 17.87 10.58 17.83
C ASP A 291 16.94 11.23 18.86
N HIS A 292 15.62 11.12 18.69
CA HIS A 292 14.61 11.81 19.50
C HIS A 292 13.47 10.88 19.92
N ALA A 293 12.79 11.23 21.01
CA ALA A 293 11.54 10.58 21.38
C ALA A 293 10.48 10.82 20.28
N GLU A 294 9.61 9.84 20.07
CA GLU A 294 8.63 9.86 18.96
C GLU A 294 7.76 11.12 18.94
N GLU A 295 7.27 11.56 20.11
CA GLU A 295 6.49 12.79 20.24
C GLU A 295 7.28 14.06 19.85
N GLU A 296 8.57 14.13 20.22
CA GLU A 296 9.43 15.26 19.85
C GLU A 296 9.72 15.27 18.34
N ALA A 297 9.99 14.09 17.77
CA ALA A 297 10.21 13.91 16.34
C ALA A 297 8.96 14.27 15.53
N ASP A 298 7.79 13.81 15.96
CA ASP A 298 6.50 14.11 15.34
C ASP A 298 6.19 15.61 15.38
N HIS A 299 6.41 16.28 16.51
CA HIS A 299 6.20 17.73 16.62
C HIS A 299 7.15 18.52 15.69
N ALA A 300 8.43 18.14 15.63
CA ALA A 300 9.40 18.76 14.74
C ALA A 300 9.03 18.53 13.26
N TYR A 301 8.63 17.31 12.92
CA TYR A 301 8.20 16.93 11.58
C TYR A 301 6.95 17.69 11.14
N GLN A 302 5.95 17.78 12.01
CA GLN A 302 4.72 18.52 11.76
C GLN A 302 4.98 20.01 11.51
N THR A 303 5.92 20.62 12.24
CA THR A 303 6.32 22.01 12.02
C THR A 303 6.89 22.22 10.61
N ILE A 304 7.69 21.27 10.11
CA ILE A 304 8.25 21.29 8.75
C ILE A 304 7.12 21.15 7.71
N VAL A 305 6.19 20.23 7.92
CA VAL A 305 5.07 19.99 6.99
C VAL A 305 4.18 21.23 6.89
N GLU A 306 3.82 21.85 8.01
CA GLU A 306 3.02 23.09 8.04
C GLU A 306 3.74 24.24 7.33
N TYR A 307 5.04 24.41 7.56
CA TYR A 307 5.84 25.42 6.85
C TYR A 307 5.83 25.17 5.33
N ARG A 308 6.00 23.92 4.88
CA ARG A 308 5.99 23.56 3.46
C ARG A 308 4.60 23.73 2.83
N LEU A 309 3.53 23.43 3.56
CA LEU A 309 2.16 23.73 3.13
C LEU A 309 1.97 25.24 2.93
N GLN A 310 2.50 26.08 3.81
CA GLN A 310 2.36 27.53 3.65
C GLN A 310 3.20 28.11 2.49
N ASN A 311 4.32 27.47 2.15
CA ASN A 311 5.33 28.03 1.25
C ASN A 311 5.48 27.30 -0.10
N GLY A 312 4.56 26.39 -0.44
CA GLY A 312 4.57 25.74 -1.75
C GLY A 312 5.62 24.65 -1.89
N GLY A 313 5.85 23.91 -0.81
CA GLY A 313 6.90 22.89 -0.70
C GLY A 313 6.54 21.53 -1.30
N PHE A 314 5.39 21.40 -1.97
CA PHE A 314 4.86 20.13 -2.50
C PHE A 314 4.50 20.19 -3.99
N ASP A 315 4.90 19.13 -4.67
CA ASP A 315 4.57 18.83 -6.06
C ASP A 315 3.24 18.08 -6.16
N ALA A 316 2.94 17.24 -5.18
CA ALA A 316 1.66 16.57 -5.06
C ALA A 316 1.22 16.50 -3.60
N ILE A 317 -0.09 16.51 -3.40
CA ILE A 317 -0.75 16.14 -2.15
C ILE A 317 -1.59 14.90 -2.46
N ILE A 318 -1.29 13.80 -1.79
CA ILE A 318 -2.00 12.52 -1.89
C ILE A 318 -2.80 12.37 -0.60
N VAL A 319 -4.08 12.08 -0.71
CA VAL A 319 -4.96 11.85 0.44
C VAL A 319 -5.52 10.45 0.38
N THR A 320 -5.40 9.68 1.46
CA THR A 320 -6.03 8.35 1.58
C THR A 320 -7.30 8.44 2.40
N ASN A 321 -8.25 7.52 2.22
CA ASN A 321 -9.43 7.43 3.09
C ASN A 321 -9.26 6.48 4.30
N GLY A 322 -8.10 5.84 4.44
CA GLY A 322 -7.74 5.04 5.61
C GLY A 322 -8.74 3.94 5.95
N GLY A 323 -9.23 3.19 4.95
CA GLY A 323 -10.11 2.05 5.19
C GLY A 323 -11.51 2.46 5.66
N ASN A 324 -12.08 3.48 5.01
CA ASN A 324 -13.45 3.98 5.18
C ASN A 324 -13.63 5.03 6.28
N GLU A 325 -12.60 5.34 7.07
CA GLU A 325 -12.73 6.23 8.23
C GLU A 325 -12.47 7.72 7.91
N TYR A 326 -11.88 8.03 6.75
CA TYR A 326 -11.42 9.39 6.42
C TYR A 326 -11.85 9.88 5.03
N CYS A 327 -13.12 9.64 4.68
CA CYS A 327 -13.74 10.20 3.48
C CYS A 327 -13.81 11.74 3.56
N GLU A 328 -13.98 12.24 4.80
CA GLU A 328 -13.87 13.66 5.14
C GLU A 328 -12.45 13.93 5.68
N VAL A 329 -11.71 14.76 4.95
CA VAL A 329 -10.27 15.00 5.25
C VAL A 329 -10.04 15.65 6.62
N ASP A 330 -11.02 16.39 7.12
CA ASP A 330 -10.92 17.05 8.44
C ASP A 330 -10.98 16.06 9.62
N LEU A 331 -11.42 14.82 9.40
CA LEU A 331 -11.39 13.77 10.42
C LEU A 331 -9.97 13.42 10.88
N TYR A 332 -8.96 13.59 10.01
CA TYR A 332 -7.55 13.42 10.40
C TYR A 332 -7.13 14.37 11.53
N GLN A 333 -7.60 15.62 11.51
CA GLN A 333 -7.25 16.58 12.57
C GLN A 333 -7.98 16.26 13.87
N THR A 334 -9.27 15.95 13.76
CA THR A 334 -10.12 15.67 14.91
C THR A 334 -9.68 14.41 15.64
N LYS A 335 -9.38 13.33 14.92
CA LYS A 335 -9.03 12.03 15.51
C LYS A 335 -7.63 11.99 16.13
N PHE A 336 -6.65 12.71 15.56
CA PHE A 336 -5.27 12.73 16.07
C PHE A 336 -4.96 13.91 17.00
N GLY A 337 -5.98 14.64 17.45
CA GLY A 337 -5.83 15.68 18.46
C GLY A 337 -4.84 16.78 18.07
N ILE A 338 -4.69 17.05 16.78
CA ILE A 338 -3.79 18.09 16.26
C ILE A 338 -4.47 19.43 16.57
N GLY A 339 -4.20 19.92 17.79
CA GLY A 339 -5.07 20.81 18.54
C GLY A 339 -5.50 22.09 17.82
N ARG A 340 -6.67 22.63 18.20
CA ARG A 340 -7.30 23.93 17.84
C ARG A 340 -6.57 24.75 16.77
N GLN A 341 -6.33 24.17 15.59
CA GLN A 341 -5.79 24.89 14.45
C GLN A 341 -6.92 25.81 13.97
N THR A 342 -6.61 27.07 13.69
CA THR A 342 -7.63 28.06 13.28
C THR A 342 -8.26 27.75 11.93
N LYS A 343 -7.69 26.80 11.17
CA LYS A 343 -8.16 26.37 9.84
C LYS A 343 -8.13 24.84 9.73
N SER A 344 -9.21 24.30 9.16
CA SER A 344 -9.34 22.87 8.88
C SER A 344 -8.33 22.37 7.84
N LEU A 345 -7.97 21.09 7.85
CA LEU A 345 -7.02 20.48 6.92
C LEU A 345 -7.50 20.62 5.48
N ARG A 346 -8.78 20.38 5.25
CA ARG A 346 -9.48 20.64 3.99
C ARG A 346 -9.22 22.07 3.52
N THR A 347 -9.43 23.05 4.41
CA THR A 347 -9.20 24.47 4.09
C THR A 347 -7.74 24.72 3.72
N LYS A 348 -6.78 24.09 4.41
CA LYS A 348 -5.34 24.21 4.10
C LYS A 348 -5.00 23.61 2.74
N VAL A 349 -5.49 22.41 2.43
CA VAL A 349 -5.24 21.73 1.15
C VAL A 349 -5.82 22.54 -0.02
N LEU A 350 -7.04 23.06 0.13
CA LEU A 350 -7.66 23.88 -0.91
C LEU A 350 -6.94 25.22 -1.09
N ALA A 351 -6.58 25.89 0.00
CA ALA A 351 -5.78 27.13 -0.09
C ALA A 351 -4.40 26.88 -0.72
N TYR A 352 -3.78 25.73 -0.45
CA TYR A 352 -2.55 25.30 -1.10
C TYR A 352 -2.75 25.19 -2.61
N ARG A 353 -3.77 24.44 -3.05
CA ARG A 353 -4.07 24.23 -4.48
C ARG A 353 -4.38 25.54 -5.20
N THR A 354 -5.11 26.46 -4.57
CA THR A 354 -5.37 27.79 -5.14
C THR A 354 -4.09 28.60 -5.33
N ARG A 355 -3.15 28.53 -4.39
CA ARG A 355 -1.88 29.28 -4.46
C ARG A 355 -0.86 28.64 -5.41
N TYR A 356 -0.88 27.32 -5.51
CA TYR A 356 0.06 26.51 -6.29
C TYR A 356 -0.70 25.62 -7.28
N PRO A 357 -1.28 26.20 -8.35
CA PRO A 357 -2.15 25.47 -9.28
C PRO A 357 -1.43 24.35 -10.03
N ASP A 358 -0.09 24.40 -10.15
CA ASP A 358 0.73 23.37 -10.78
C ASP A 358 1.01 22.15 -9.89
N SER A 359 0.58 22.13 -8.63
CA SER A 359 0.65 20.91 -7.82
C SER A 359 -0.43 19.92 -8.24
N VAL A 360 -0.28 18.64 -7.93
CA VAL A 360 -1.31 17.62 -8.19
C VAL A 360 -2.04 17.28 -6.89
N LEU A 361 -3.36 17.16 -6.94
CA LEU A 361 -4.17 16.62 -5.86
C LEU A 361 -4.65 15.23 -6.25
N MET A 362 -4.29 14.23 -5.45
CA MET A 362 -4.68 12.85 -5.66
C MET A 362 -5.46 12.35 -4.45
N PHE A 363 -6.45 11.50 -4.72
CA PHE A 363 -7.17 10.75 -3.70
C PHE A 363 -6.99 9.26 -3.95
N VAL A 364 -6.66 8.52 -2.90
CA VAL A 364 -6.47 7.07 -2.92
C VAL A 364 -7.54 6.45 -2.05
N ASP A 365 -8.50 5.85 -2.72
CA ASP A 365 -9.56 5.06 -2.11
C ASP A 365 -9.05 3.64 -1.85
N GLY A 366 -8.73 3.37 -0.58
CA GLY A 366 -8.37 2.06 -0.08
C GLY A 366 -9.55 1.28 0.49
N SER A 367 -10.80 1.67 0.17
CA SER A 367 -12.00 0.98 0.61
C SER A 367 -12.13 -0.41 0.01
N ASP A 368 -12.78 -1.30 0.74
CA ASP A 368 -13.42 -2.48 0.16
C ASP A 368 -14.80 -2.09 -0.42
N LEU A 369 -15.53 -3.05 -0.97
CA LEU A 369 -16.80 -2.80 -1.67
C LEU A 369 -17.87 -2.07 -0.84
N GLY A 370 -17.76 -2.10 0.50
CA GLY A 370 -18.72 -1.46 1.41
C GLY A 370 -18.28 -0.08 1.92
N GLY A 371 -17.15 0.42 1.44
CA GLY A 371 -16.53 1.62 1.98
C GLY A 371 -16.88 2.93 1.29
N CYS A 372 -16.20 3.99 1.71
CA CYS A 372 -16.43 5.30 1.13
C CYS A 372 -15.51 5.56 -0.06
N HIS A 373 -16.10 5.42 -1.23
CA HIS A 373 -15.43 5.62 -2.52
C HIS A 373 -15.41 7.09 -2.99
N THR A 374 -15.55 8.04 -2.06
CA THR A 374 -15.65 9.48 -2.36
C THR A 374 -14.83 10.31 -1.38
N THR A 375 -14.53 11.54 -1.78
CA THR A 375 -13.86 12.55 -0.97
C THR A 375 -14.61 13.86 -1.02
N ASP A 376 -14.57 14.61 0.08
CA ASP A 376 -15.12 15.96 0.20
C ASP A 376 -14.23 17.05 -0.45
N LEU A 377 -13.06 16.65 -0.98
CA LEU A 377 -12.15 17.51 -1.71
C LEU A 377 -12.63 17.72 -3.17
N PRO A 378 -12.97 18.95 -3.59
CA PRO A 378 -13.27 19.23 -4.98
C PRO A 378 -12.02 19.22 -5.87
N ASN A 379 -12.21 19.01 -7.17
CA ASN A 379 -11.18 19.14 -8.21
C ASN A 379 -9.94 18.26 -7.96
N VAL A 380 -10.17 17.02 -7.52
CA VAL A 380 -9.12 15.99 -7.50
C VAL A 380 -8.67 15.70 -8.93
N ASP A 381 -7.37 15.69 -9.17
CA ASP A 381 -6.79 15.43 -10.50
C ASP A 381 -6.82 13.92 -10.81
N VAL A 382 -6.51 13.07 -9.83
CA VAL A 382 -6.54 11.60 -9.93
C VAL A 382 -7.21 10.98 -8.72
N HIS A 383 -8.19 10.12 -8.98
CA HIS A 383 -8.86 9.28 -8.02
C HIS A 383 -8.43 7.82 -8.28
N PHE A 384 -7.60 7.29 -7.40
CA PHE A 384 -7.23 5.87 -7.41
C PHE A 384 -8.27 5.06 -6.65
N VAL A 385 -8.73 3.96 -7.24
CA VAL A 385 -9.81 3.14 -6.69
C VAL A 385 -9.38 1.69 -6.57
N ARG A 386 -9.42 1.12 -5.36
CA ARG A 386 -8.98 -0.27 -5.12
C ARG A 386 -10.01 -1.29 -5.60
N GLU A 387 -11.26 -1.11 -5.18
CA GLU A 387 -12.38 -1.99 -5.52
C GLU A 387 -13.62 -1.17 -5.86
N THR A 388 -14.41 -1.62 -6.84
CA THR A 388 -15.71 -1.01 -7.14
C THR A 388 -16.76 -2.09 -7.40
N ALA A 389 -17.92 -1.97 -6.75
CA ALA A 389 -19.06 -2.88 -6.96
C ALA A 389 -19.69 -2.70 -8.35
N ASN A 390 -19.70 -1.46 -8.84
CA ASN A 390 -19.99 -1.14 -10.22
C ASN A 390 -18.65 -1.01 -10.93
N ALA A 391 -18.38 -1.86 -11.92
CA ALA A 391 -17.41 -1.52 -12.96
C ALA A 391 -17.60 -0.04 -13.31
N LEU A 392 -16.52 0.68 -13.58
CA LEU A 392 -16.56 1.99 -14.22
C LEU A 392 -17.24 1.83 -15.60
N SER A 393 -18.56 1.64 -15.62
CA SER A 393 -19.45 1.39 -16.75
C SER A 393 -19.93 2.71 -17.38
N GLY A 394 -19.27 3.82 -17.03
CA GLY A 394 -19.31 5.04 -17.82
C GLY A 394 -18.19 5.03 -18.86
N PRO A 395 -18.29 5.84 -19.93
CA PRO A 395 -17.31 5.93 -21.02
C PRO A 395 -15.96 6.57 -20.61
N PHE A 396 -15.50 6.35 -19.37
CA PHE A 396 -14.40 7.08 -18.72
C PHE A 396 -13.11 6.30 -18.56
N LEU A 397 -12.98 5.15 -19.23
CA LEU A 397 -11.68 4.51 -19.38
C LEU A 397 -10.91 5.17 -20.52
N LEU A 398 -9.77 5.74 -20.16
CA LEU A 398 -8.74 6.14 -21.11
C LEU A 398 -8.31 4.92 -21.90
N GLN A 399 -8.45 5.04 -23.22
CA GLN A 399 -7.57 4.39 -24.17
C GLN A 399 -6.12 4.71 -23.75
N SER A 400 -5.34 3.67 -23.43
CA SER A 400 -3.89 3.70 -23.40
C SER A 400 -3.37 2.50 -24.15
#